data_AF-A1CEM6-F1
#
_entry.id   AF-A1CEM6-F1
#
_cell.length_a   1.000
_cell.length_b   1.000
_cell.length_c   1.000
_cell.angle_alpha   90.00
_cell.angle_beta   90.00
_cell.angle_gamma   90.00
#
_symmetry.space_group_name_H-M   'P 1'
#
loop_
_entity.id
_entity.type
_entity.pdbx_description
1 polymer ?
#
loop_
_entity_poly.entity_id
_entity_poly.type
_entity_poly.pdbx_seq_one_letter_code
_entity_poly.pdbx_strand_id
1 'polypeptide(L)'
;MGSPDEAYLLSRDAEESKRLNAQHVFLVDVIGGTPIHPSIPTENIQTIADAGTGTGIWLVDVATTLNKLHPQRETKLDLHGFDISPAQFPFTKLREPRHEIRLSVQDITCPFPKEYHNRFDLVHVRLLAGAMKEADYPATVRNLYNILKPGGHLQWDDCDTTAFTTTNPTPTALEMARVVVDAVHKLGLCASAPQLVHALAQQTGFVDTRLYPHSTANRPRLHAPARAWLMQACRALMPHAMVKSGEAGDEKWAVARAERLVAEFGEQCAGSVPLVNLYAVVARKPGGKEEPGAWTWGCGCAIM
;
A
#
# COMPACT_ATOMS: atom_id res chain seq x y z
N MET A 1 -16.77 -14.37 -4.82
CA MET A 1 -17.43 -13.06 -4.97
C MET A 1 -17.22 -12.32 -3.67
N GLY A 2 -16.72 -11.08 -3.74
CA GLY A 2 -16.45 -10.26 -2.56
C GLY A 2 -17.72 -9.96 -1.76
N SER A 3 -17.56 -9.62 -0.47
CA SER A 3 -18.69 -9.20 0.35
C SER A 3 -19.20 -7.82 -0.14
N PRO A 4 -20.49 -7.49 0.02
CA PRO A 4 -21.03 -6.20 -0.39
C PRO A 4 -20.36 -4.99 0.28
N ASP A 5 -19.67 -5.19 1.41
CA ASP A 5 -18.94 -4.16 2.16
C ASP A 5 -17.43 -4.08 1.85
N GLU A 6 -16.92 -4.93 0.96
CA GLU A 6 -15.49 -5.02 0.66
C GLU A 6 -14.99 -3.78 -0.08
N ALA A 7 -14.02 -3.06 0.50
CA ALA A 7 -13.42 -1.87 -0.11
C ALA A 7 -12.48 -2.20 -1.29
N TYR A 8 -11.82 -3.37 -1.27
CA TYR A 8 -10.94 -3.81 -2.34
C TYR A 8 -11.71 -4.04 -3.65
N LEU A 9 -11.23 -3.41 -4.73
CA LEU A 9 -11.94 -3.36 -6.02
C LEU A 9 -11.50 -4.41 -7.03
N LEU A 10 -10.31 -5.01 -6.87
CA LEU A 10 -9.69 -5.83 -7.92
C LEU A 10 -10.01 -7.32 -7.79
N SER A 11 -9.86 -8.05 -8.90
CA SER A 11 -9.95 -9.52 -8.90
C SER A 11 -8.78 -10.15 -8.12
N ARG A 12 -8.80 -11.48 -7.96
CA ARG A 12 -7.74 -12.22 -7.25
C ARG A 12 -7.28 -13.44 -8.03
N ASP A 13 -7.15 -13.28 -9.34
CA ASP A 13 -6.72 -14.34 -10.26
C ASP A 13 -5.20 -14.28 -10.57
N ALA A 14 -4.73 -15.23 -11.38
CA ALA A 14 -3.31 -15.36 -11.71
C ALA A 14 -2.78 -14.19 -12.57
N GLU A 15 -3.62 -13.59 -13.42
CA GLU A 15 -3.22 -12.43 -14.24
C GLU A 15 -3.07 -11.20 -13.36
N GLU A 16 -3.98 -11.01 -12.41
CA GLU A 16 -3.89 -9.93 -11.43
C GLU A 16 -2.66 -10.09 -10.52
N SER A 17 -2.29 -11.33 -10.19
CA SER A 17 -1.06 -11.59 -9.42
C SER A 17 0.21 -11.25 -10.21
N LYS A 18 0.25 -11.53 -11.52
CA LYS A 18 1.35 -11.08 -12.39
C LYS A 18 1.43 -9.56 -12.46
N ARG A 19 0.27 -8.89 -12.57
CA ARG A 19 0.18 -7.42 -12.55
C ARG A 19 0.77 -6.87 -11.25
N LEU A 20 0.35 -7.38 -10.08
CA LEU A 20 0.83 -6.94 -8.78
C LEU A 20 2.35 -7.08 -8.63
N ASN A 21 2.91 -8.20 -9.11
CA ASN A 21 4.35 -8.44 -9.08
C ASN A 21 5.12 -7.48 -10.00
N ALA A 22 4.59 -7.16 -11.19
CA ALA A 22 5.18 -6.14 -12.07
C ALA A 22 5.09 -4.72 -11.46
N GLN A 23 3.95 -4.40 -10.84
CA GLN A 23 3.75 -3.16 -10.09
C GLN A 23 4.77 -3.02 -8.95
N HIS A 24 5.08 -4.09 -8.23
CA HIS A 24 6.07 -4.06 -7.15
C HIS A 24 7.44 -3.54 -7.62
N VAL A 25 7.97 -4.08 -8.73
CA VAL A 25 9.29 -3.67 -9.28
C VAL A 25 9.30 -2.18 -9.60
N PHE A 26 8.25 -1.69 -10.27
CA PHE A 26 8.13 -0.28 -10.62
C PHE A 26 8.07 0.63 -9.39
N LEU A 27 7.29 0.28 -8.37
CA LEU A 27 7.15 1.10 -7.16
C LEU A 27 8.44 1.15 -6.35
N VAL A 28 9.18 0.04 -6.25
CA VAL A 28 10.51 0.02 -5.60
C VAL A 28 11.47 0.99 -6.31
N ASP A 29 11.44 1.01 -7.64
CA ASP A 29 12.22 1.96 -8.45
C ASP A 29 11.83 3.44 -8.20
N VAL A 30 10.54 3.70 -7.95
CA VAL A 30 10.01 5.03 -7.60
C VAL A 30 10.48 5.48 -6.20
N ILE A 31 10.51 4.59 -5.20
CA ILE A 31 10.95 4.97 -3.83
C ILE A 31 12.47 5.02 -3.65
N GLY A 32 13.25 4.72 -4.69
CA GLY A 32 14.72 4.87 -4.66
C GLY A 32 15.51 3.58 -4.90
N GLY A 33 14.86 2.51 -5.37
CA GLY A 33 15.52 1.28 -5.80
C GLY A 33 15.79 0.27 -4.67
N THR A 34 15.20 0.48 -3.49
CA THR A 34 15.26 -0.46 -2.36
C THR A 34 13.87 -0.56 -1.71
N PRO A 35 13.43 -1.77 -1.31
CA PRO A 35 12.12 -1.96 -0.68
C PRO A 35 12.04 -1.43 0.76
N ILE A 36 13.18 -1.27 1.44
CA ILE A 36 13.28 -0.61 2.75
C ILE A 36 13.81 0.80 2.56
N HIS A 37 13.10 1.79 3.09
CA HIS A 37 13.50 3.18 3.02
C HIS A 37 14.87 3.39 3.71
N PRO A 38 15.83 4.13 3.11
CA PRO A 38 17.20 4.26 3.64
C PRO A 38 17.33 4.88 5.04
N SER A 39 16.29 5.53 5.56
CA SER A 39 16.29 6.07 6.92
C SER A 39 16.07 5.02 8.00
N ILE A 40 15.70 3.78 7.64
CA ILE A 40 15.46 2.68 8.57
C ILE A 40 16.77 1.88 8.71
N PRO A 41 17.36 1.79 9.92
CA PRO A 41 18.53 0.96 10.16
C PRO A 41 18.22 -0.52 9.91
N THR A 42 19.09 -1.23 9.19
CA THR A 42 18.80 -2.59 8.71
C THR A 42 19.66 -3.67 9.38
N GLU A 43 20.67 -3.27 10.13
CA GLU A 43 21.64 -4.18 10.78
C GLU A 43 20.92 -5.15 11.71
N ASN A 44 20.00 -4.63 12.53
CA ASN A 44 19.32 -5.36 13.60
C ASN A 44 17.93 -5.89 13.23
N ILE A 45 17.49 -5.74 11.98
CA ILE A 45 16.19 -6.27 11.54
C ILE A 45 16.25 -7.81 11.49
N GLN A 46 15.37 -8.47 12.23
CA GLN A 46 15.24 -9.94 12.25
C GLN A 46 13.81 -10.41 11.97
N THR A 47 12.82 -9.62 12.36
CA THR A 47 11.39 -9.94 12.29
C THR A 47 10.65 -8.85 11.50
N ILE A 48 9.93 -9.24 10.46
CA ILE A 48 9.27 -8.29 9.54
C ILE A 48 7.83 -8.72 9.32
N ALA A 49 6.91 -7.77 9.40
CA ALA A 49 5.54 -7.95 8.96
C ALA A 49 5.24 -7.12 7.70
N ASP A 50 4.48 -7.70 6.78
CA ASP A 50 3.90 -7.02 5.63
C ASP A 50 2.37 -7.09 5.72
N ALA A 51 1.72 -5.96 5.98
CA ALA A 51 0.30 -5.85 6.23
C ALA A 51 -0.44 -5.37 4.96
N GLY A 52 -1.37 -6.18 4.47
CA GLY A 52 -1.89 -6.07 3.10
C GLY A 52 -0.94 -6.70 2.08
N THR A 53 -0.39 -7.87 2.41
CA THR A 53 0.75 -8.47 1.69
C THR A 53 0.43 -8.91 0.26
N GLY A 54 -0.85 -9.16 -0.06
CA GLY A 54 -1.27 -9.69 -1.36
C GLY A 54 -0.49 -10.95 -1.74
N THR A 55 0.36 -10.83 -2.77
CA THR A 55 1.20 -11.92 -3.27
C THR A 55 2.38 -12.28 -2.38
N GLY A 56 2.73 -11.45 -1.38
CA GLY A 56 3.93 -11.61 -0.56
C GLY A 56 5.23 -11.25 -1.27
N ILE A 57 5.16 -10.63 -2.46
CA ILE A 57 6.36 -10.30 -3.25
C ILE A 57 7.31 -9.34 -2.54
N TRP A 58 6.78 -8.40 -1.74
CA TRP A 58 7.61 -7.45 -1.00
C TRP A 58 8.49 -8.16 0.04
N LEU A 59 7.97 -9.17 0.74
CA LEU A 59 8.74 -9.96 1.70
C LEU A 59 9.93 -10.68 1.04
N VAL A 60 9.76 -11.19 -0.19
CA VAL A 60 10.85 -11.82 -0.95
C VAL A 60 11.93 -10.81 -1.34
N ASP A 61 11.52 -9.65 -1.85
CA ASP A 61 12.46 -8.60 -2.25
C ASP A 61 13.25 -8.06 -1.04
N VAL A 62 12.57 -7.86 0.11
CA VAL A 62 13.21 -7.46 1.35
C VAL A 62 14.21 -8.50 1.86
N ALA A 63 13.84 -9.78 1.85
CA ALA A 63 14.75 -10.85 2.26
C ALA A 63 16.01 -10.88 1.38
N THR A 64 15.83 -10.77 0.07
CA THR A 64 16.92 -10.69 -0.91
C THR A 64 17.80 -9.47 -0.66
N THR A 65 17.19 -8.31 -0.42
CA THR A 65 17.88 -7.03 -0.17
C THR A 65 18.69 -7.10 1.12
N LEU A 66 18.10 -7.58 2.23
CA LEU A 66 18.80 -7.70 3.51
C LEU A 66 19.96 -8.71 3.46
N ASN A 67 19.82 -9.80 2.72
CA ASN A 67 20.94 -10.74 2.49
C ASN A 67 22.09 -10.10 1.71
N LYS A 68 21.80 -9.25 0.73
CA LYS A 68 22.81 -8.53 -0.04
C LYS A 68 23.51 -7.46 0.81
N LEU A 69 22.76 -6.73 1.62
CA LEU A 69 23.29 -5.69 2.50
C LEU A 69 24.09 -6.27 3.67
N HIS A 70 23.66 -7.41 4.21
CA HIS A 70 24.23 -8.04 5.41
C HIS A 70 24.60 -9.51 5.14
N PRO A 71 25.58 -9.80 4.25
CA PRO A 71 25.89 -11.17 3.83
C PRO A 71 26.44 -12.05 4.96
N GLN A 72 26.94 -11.44 6.04
CA GLN A 72 27.46 -12.13 7.23
C GLN A 72 26.37 -12.39 8.29
N ARG A 73 25.10 -12.05 8.03
CA ARG A 73 24.00 -12.32 8.96
C ARG A 73 23.82 -13.83 9.14
N GLU A 74 24.06 -14.31 10.35
CA GLU A 74 23.88 -15.73 10.71
C GLU A 74 22.42 -16.08 11.02
N THR A 75 21.63 -15.11 11.50
CA THR A 75 20.24 -15.31 11.91
C THR A 75 19.28 -15.31 10.73
N LYS A 76 18.39 -16.30 10.66
CA LYS A 76 17.29 -16.31 9.68
C LYS A 76 16.29 -15.18 9.98
N LEU A 77 15.81 -14.54 8.93
CA LEU A 77 14.67 -13.62 9.00
C LEU A 77 13.36 -14.40 9.27
N ASP A 78 12.54 -13.89 10.19
CA ASP A 78 11.14 -14.28 10.41
C ASP A 78 10.24 -13.29 9.67
N LEU A 79 9.68 -13.73 8.55
CA LEU A 79 8.92 -12.91 7.62
C LEU A 79 7.44 -13.32 7.68
N HIS A 80 6.56 -12.37 7.99
CA HIS A 80 5.13 -12.65 8.14
C HIS A 80 4.29 -11.71 7.27
N GLY A 81 3.56 -12.26 6.31
CA GLY A 81 2.58 -11.51 5.52
C GLY A 81 1.16 -11.69 6.04
N PHE A 82 0.43 -10.59 6.16
CA PHE A 82 -0.97 -10.55 6.58
C PHE A 82 -1.82 -9.99 5.45
N ASP A 83 -2.93 -10.66 5.15
CA ASP A 83 -3.93 -10.14 4.20
C ASP A 83 -5.34 -10.50 4.67
N ILE A 84 -6.33 -9.70 4.31
CA ILE A 84 -7.74 -9.99 4.61
C ILE A 84 -8.23 -11.25 3.88
N SER A 85 -7.52 -11.68 2.82
CA SER A 85 -7.86 -12.86 2.03
C SER A 85 -6.63 -13.70 1.67
N PRO A 86 -6.74 -15.04 1.73
CA PRO A 86 -5.66 -15.91 1.28
C PRO A 86 -5.59 -16.05 -0.25
N ALA A 87 -6.54 -15.46 -0.99
CA ALA A 87 -6.70 -15.73 -2.43
C ALA A 87 -5.54 -15.24 -3.29
N GLN A 88 -4.71 -14.30 -2.80
CA GLN A 88 -3.50 -13.88 -3.48
C GLN A 88 -2.22 -14.42 -2.83
N PHE A 89 -2.31 -15.21 -1.75
CA PHE A 89 -1.15 -15.91 -1.22
C PHE A 89 -0.47 -16.68 -2.36
N PRO A 90 0.86 -16.71 -2.35
CA PRO A 90 1.67 -16.74 -3.54
C PRO A 90 1.35 -17.93 -4.43
N PHE A 91 1.14 -17.64 -5.71
CA PHE A 91 0.88 -18.63 -6.76
C PHE A 91 2.04 -19.61 -6.97
N THR A 92 3.27 -19.24 -6.58
CA THR A 92 4.44 -20.11 -6.53
C THR A 92 4.98 -20.06 -5.11
N LYS A 93 5.17 -21.22 -4.44
CA LYS A 93 5.70 -21.29 -3.07
C LYS A 93 6.86 -20.30 -2.92
N LEU A 94 6.65 -19.18 -2.22
CA LEU A 94 7.72 -18.22 -1.89
C LEU A 94 8.71 -19.01 -1.03
N ARG A 95 9.71 -19.57 -1.68
CA ARG A 95 10.78 -20.33 -1.04
C ARG A 95 12.02 -19.52 -1.24
N GLU A 96 12.30 -18.66 -0.27
CA GLU A 96 13.66 -18.26 0.01
C GLU A 96 14.30 -19.42 0.80
N PRO A 97 15.25 -20.20 0.24
CA PRO A 97 15.77 -21.41 0.88
C PRO A 97 16.36 -21.15 2.28
N ARG A 98 16.72 -19.89 2.57
CA ARG A 98 17.30 -19.44 3.83
C ARG A 98 16.29 -18.90 4.85
N HIS A 99 15.08 -18.50 4.44
CA HIS A 99 14.14 -17.76 5.30
C HIS A 99 12.76 -18.40 5.35
N GLU A 100 12.11 -18.28 6.50
CA GLU A 100 10.73 -18.72 6.66
C GLU A 100 9.80 -17.54 6.33
N ILE A 101 8.96 -17.72 5.31
CA ILE A 101 7.88 -16.78 4.97
C ILE A 101 6.57 -17.43 5.38
N ARG A 102 5.90 -16.82 6.36
CA ARG A 102 4.57 -17.20 6.84
C ARG A 102 3.54 -16.24 6.29
N LEU A 103 2.36 -16.76 5.96
CA LEU A 103 1.25 -15.95 5.47
C LEU A 103 0.00 -16.32 6.26
N SER A 104 -0.75 -15.31 6.71
CA SER A 104 -1.93 -15.53 7.55
C SER A 104 -3.05 -14.58 7.17
N VAL A 105 -4.28 -15.08 7.23
CA VAL A 105 -5.45 -14.25 7.03
C VAL A 105 -5.65 -13.38 8.26
N GLN A 106 -5.63 -12.07 8.07
CA GLN A 106 -5.84 -11.07 9.12
C GLN A 106 -6.38 -9.78 8.50
N ASP A 107 -7.52 -9.33 9.00
CA ASP A 107 -7.99 -7.96 8.76
C ASP A 107 -7.20 -7.00 9.67
N ILE A 108 -6.41 -6.12 9.08
CA ILE A 108 -5.53 -5.20 9.81
C ILE A 108 -6.29 -4.05 10.49
N THR A 109 -7.56 -3.83 10.11
CA THR A 109 -8.47 -2.89 10.79
C THR A 109 -8.90 -3.43 12.15
N CYS A 110 -8.82 -4.75 12.33
CA CYS A 110 -9.10 -5.44 13.58
C CYS A 110 -7.81 -5.65 14.41
N PRO A 111 -7.91 -5.70 15.75
CA PRO A 111 -6.76 -6.02 16.60
C PRO A 111 -6.10 -7.35 16.22
N PHE A 112 -4.77 -7.35 16.14
CA PHE A 112 -4.00 -8.57 15.92
C PHE A 112 -4.06 -9.47 17.17
N PRO A 113 -4.02 -10.81 16.98
CA PRO A 113 -3.79 -11.76 18.05
C PRO A 113 -2.56 -11.40 18.91
N LYS A 114 -2.63 -11.69 20.21
CA LYS A 114 -1.64 -11.24 21.20
C LYS A 114 -0.22 -11.76 20.91
N GLU A 115 -0.10 -12.91 20.27
CA GLU A 115 1.17 -13.50 19.84
C GLU A 115 1.96 -12.66 18.82
N TYR A 116 1.32 -11.67 18.20
CA TYR A 116 1.97 -10.74 17.29
C TYR A 116 2.36 -9.41 17.95
N HIS A 117 1.93 -9.15 19.19
CA HIS A 117 2.20 -7.89 19.87
C HIS A 117 3.68 -7.77 20.23
N ASN A 118 4.27 -6.59 19.98
CA ASN A 118 5.69 -6.32 20.21
C ASN A 118 6.64 -7.36 19.57
N ARG A 119 6.30 -7.87 18.37
CA ARG A 119 7.05 -8.94 17.71
C ARG A 119 7.96 -8.44 16.59
N PHE A 120 7.57 -7.42 15.85
CA PHE A 120 8.22 -7.06 14.59
C PHE A 120 9.18 -5.86 14.74
N ASP A 121 10.37 -5.96 14.12
CA ASP A 121 11.33 -4.87 14.03
C ASP A 121 10.94 -3.87 12.93
N LEU A 122 10.28 -4.37 11.88
CA LEU A 122 9.75 -3.59 10.75
C LEU A 122 8.33 -4.07 10.41
N VAL A 123 7.40 -3.14 10.29
CA VAL A 123 6.07 -3.34 9.73
C VAL A 123 5.96 -2.51 8.47
N HIS A 124 5.59 -3.15 7.37
CA HIS A 124 5.35 -2.50 6.08
C HIS A 124 3.87 -2.56 5.69
N VAL A 125 3.40 -1.50 5.03
CA VAL A 125 2.09 -1.42 4.40
C VAL A 125 2.24 -0.69 3.07
N ARG A 126 1.51 -1.11 2.02
CA ARG A 126 1.58 -0.41 0.74
C ARG A 126 0.27 -0.43 -0.04
N LEU A 127 -0.06 0.71 -0.65
CA LEU A 127 -1.20 0.91 -1.57
C LEU A 127 -2.57 0.54 -0.98
N LEU A 128 -2.87 1.00 0.23
CA LEU A 128 -4.19 0.80 0.85
C LEU A 128 -5.17 1.95 0.58
N ALA A 129 -4.75 3.07 -0.02
CA ALA A 129 -5.64 4.18 -0.40
C ALA A 129 -6.83 3.74 -1.28
N GLY A 130 -6.65 2.71 -2.11
CA GLY A 130 -7.72 2.12 -2.93
C GLY A 130 -8.43 0.92 -2.32
N ALA A 131 -8.09 0.53 -1.09
CA ALA A 131 -8.50 -0.75 -0.50
C ALA A 131 -8.99 -0.65 0.96
N MET A 132 -8.91 0.52 1.58
CA MET A 132 -9.33 0.75 2.97
C MET A 132 -10.12 2.05 3.08
N LYS A 133 -11.22 2.03 3.84
CA LYS A 133 -12.04 3.24 4.07
C LYS A 133 -11.28 4.20 4.97
N GLU A 134 -11.50 5.50 4.78
CA GLU A 134 -10.86 6.55 5.58
C GLU A 134 -11.11 6.37 7.09
N ALA A 135 -12.31 5.94 7.46
CA ALA A 135 -12.70 5.71 8.84
C ALA A 135 -11.89 4.61 9.56
N ASP A 136 -11.26 3.69 8.82
CA ASP A 136 -10.54 2.55 9.38
C ASP A 136 -9.06 2.86 9.67
N TYR A 137 -8.50 3.91 9.07
CA TYR A 137 -7.09 4.30 9.25
C TYR A 137 -6.68 4.47 10.73
N PRO A 138 -7.47 5.13 11.61
CA PRO A 138 -7.09 5.30 13.01
C PRO A 138 -6.93 3.97 13.76
N ALA A 139 -7.82 3.00 13.52
CA ALA A 139 -7.73 1.67 14.13
C ALA A 139 -6.53 0.90 13.58
N THR A 140 -6.35 0.92 12.26
CA THR A 140 -5.24 0.25 11.58
C THR A 140 -3.88 0.75 12.08
N VAL A 141 -3.63 2.06 12.11
CA VAL A 141 -2.35 2.62 12.59
C VAL A 141 -2.06 2.19 14.04
N ARG A 142 -3.08 2.14 14.91
CA ARG A 142 -2.96 1.65 16.28
C ARG A 142 -2.62 0.16 16.35
N ASN A 143 -3.28 -0.66 15.52
CA ASN A 143 -3.03 -2.09 15.46
C ASN A 143 -1.59 -2.39 15.01
N LEU A 144 -1.09 -1.66 14.01
CA LEU A 144 0.30 -1.77 13.53
C LEU A 144 1.32 -1.31 14.58
N TYR A 145 1.00 -0.24 15.32
CA TYR A 145 1.81 0.20 16.47
C TYR A 145 1.94 -0.89 17.55
N ASN A 146 0.87 -1.65 17.81
CA ASN A 146 0.86 -2.69 18.84
C ASN A 146 1.73 -3.90 18.48
N ILE A 147 1.83 -4.26 17.20
CA ILE A 147 2.65 -5.40 16.76
C ILE A 147 4.14 -5.07 16.62
N LEU A 148 4.50 -3.78 16.54
CA LEU A 148 5.88 -3.33 16.54
C LEU A 148 6.53 -3.52 17.91
N LYS A 149 7.77 -4.03 17.93
CA LYS A 149 8.65 -3.97 19.10
C LYS A 149 8.91 -2.51 19.51
N PRO A 150 9.22 -2.24 20.79
CA PRO A 150 9.82 -0.97 21.18
C PRO A 150 11.07 -0.69 20.33
N GLY A 151 11.15 0.49 19.71
CA GLY A 151 12.21 0.84 18.76
C GLY A 151 11.99 0.34 17.32
N GLY A 152 10.94 -0.44 17.05
CA GLY A 152 10.60 -0.91 15.70
C GLY A 152 10.07 0.19 14.79
N HIS A 153 10.12 -0.04 13.48
CA HIS A 153 9.77 0.95 12.45
C HIS A 153 8.51 0.56 11.67
N LEU A 154 7.68 1.55 11.38
CA LEU A 154 6.64 1.50 10.36
C LEU A 154 7.19 2.13 9.07
N GLN A 155 6.99 1.45 7.95
CA GLN A 155 7.06 2.03 6.61
C GLN A 155 5.70 1.87 5.93
N TRP A 156 5.08 2.96 5.50
CA TRP A 156 3.82 2.94 4.77
C TRP A 156 3.99 3.68 3.44
N ASP A 157 3.90 2.94 2.34
CA ASP A 157 4.07 3.47 0.99
C ASP A 157 2.69 3.63 0.31
N ASP A 158 2.20 4.85 0.13
CA ASP A 158 0.87 5.08 -0.45
C ASP A 158 0.80 6.25 -1.42
N CYS A 159 -0.30 6.30 -2.17
CA CYS A 159 -0.64 7.36 -3.11
C CYS A 159 -1.75 8.25 -2.53
N ASP A 160 -1.83 9.48 -3.01
CA ASP A 160 -3.00 10.35 -2.86
C ASP A 160 -3.72 10.52 -4.20
N THR A 161 -4.81 11.29 -4.26
CA THR A 161 -5.53 11.57 -5.50
C THR A 161 -4.74 12.42 -6.51
N THR A 162 -3.54 12.91 -6.15
CA THR A 162 -2.63 13.55 -7.11
C THR A 162 -1.80 12.53 -7.88
N ALA A 163 -1.76 11.27 -7.42
CA ALA A 163 -1.29 10.18 -8.26
C ALA A 163 -2.16 10.10 -9.52
N PHE A 164 -1.58 9.65 -10.62
CA PHE A 164 -2.29 9.40 -11.88
C PHE A 164 -2.61 10.64 -12.72
N THR A 165 -1.70 11.61 -12.77
CA THR A 165 -1.83 12.78 -13.65
C THR A 165 -0.65 12.89 -14.63
N THR A 166 -0.66 13.92 -15.47
CA THR A 166 0.47 14.29 -16.32
C THR A 166 0.89 15.74 -16.07
N THR A 167 2.09 16.12 -16.53
CA THR A 167 2.55 17.52 -16.41
C THR A 167 1.65 18.53 -17.10
N ASN A 168 0.93 18.11 -18.15
CA ASN A 168 -0.03 18.92 -18.90
C ASN A 168 -1.31 18.09 -19.09
N PRO A 169 -2.25 18.14 -18.13
CA PRO A 169 -3.43 17.30 -18.15
C PRO A 169 -4.35 17.68 -19.32
N THR A 170 -4.72 16.69 -20.12
CA THR A 170 -5.66 16.82 -21.23
C THR A 170 -7.10 16.77 -20.71
N PRO A 171 -8.11 17.16 -21.52
CA PRO A 171 -9.51 17.02 -21.10
C PRO A 171 -9.87 15.59 -20.67
N THR A 172 -9.39 14.57 -21.38
CA THR A 172 -9.57 13.15 -21.00
C THR A 172 -8.87 12.83 -19.68
N ALA A 173 -7.66 13.35 -19.43
CA ALA A 173 -6.98 13.17 -18.15
C ALA A 173 -7.78 13.77 -16.98
N LEU A 174 -8.37 14.96 -17.19
CA LEU A 174 -9.23 15.62 -16.19
C LEU A 174 -10.53 14.84 -15.96
N GLU A 175 -11.11 14.24 -16.99
CA GLU A 175 -12.29 13.36 -16.86
C GLU A 175 -11.95 12.10 -16.06
N MET A 176 -10.84 11.43 -16.37
CA MET A 176 -10.37 10.26 -15.61
C MET A 176 -10.13 10.61 -14.14
N ALA A 177 -9.49 11.75 -13.86
CA ALA A 177 -9.26 12.22 -12.49
C ALA A 177 -10.58 12.45 -11.75
N ARG A 178 -11.60 13.02 -12.41
CA ARG A 178 -12.93 13.20 -11.80
C ARG A 178 -13.59 11.87 -11.45
N VAL A 179 -13.53 10.87 -12.34
CA VAL A 179 -14.08 9.52 -12.05
C VAL A 179 -13.43 8.93 -10.79
N VAL A 180 -12.10 9.04 -10.68
CA VAL A 180 -11.37 8.54 -9.51
C VAL A 180 -11.76 9.30 -8.24
N VAL A 181 -11.79 10.63 -8.27
CA VAL A 181 -12.16 11.46 -7.11
C VAL A 181 -13.60 11.20 -6.67
N ASP A 182 -14.54 11.07 -7.60
CA ASP A 182 -15.94 10.79 -7.28
C ASP A 182 -16.10 9.41 -6.62
N ALA A 183 -15.35 8.41 -7.10
CA ALA A 183 -15.31 7.09 -6.48
C ALA A 183 -14.67 7.13 -5.08
N VAL A 184 -13.56 7.86 -4.89
CA VAL A 184 -12.93 8.02 -3.57
C VAL A 184 -13.95 8.55 -2.56
N HIS A 185 -14.69 9.61 -2.89
CA HIS A 185 -15.71 10.17 -2.01
C HIS A 185 -16.88 9.20 -1.75
N LYS A 186 -17.48 8.64 -2.80
CA LYS A 186 -18.67 7.79 -2.68
C LYS A 186 -18.40 6.47 -1.96
N LEU A 187 -17.18 5.95 -2.04
CA LEU A 187 -16.77 4.72 -1.37
C LEU A 187 -16.22 4.96 0.04
N GLY A 188 -16.09 6.22 0.46
CA GLY A 188 -15.51 6.59 1.75
C GLY A 188 -14.02 6.25 1.85
N LEU A 189 -13.29 6.28 0.73
CA LEU A 189 -11.84 6.09 0.69
C LEU A 189 -11.12 7.39 1.02
N CYS A 190 -9.85 7.30 1.39
CA CYS A 190 -9.06 8.48 1.76
C CYS A 190 -8.37 9.10 0.54
N ALA A 191 -8.70 10.36 0.24
CA ALA A 191 -8.07 11.09 -0.86
C ALA A 191 -6.60 11.46 -0.61
N SER A 192 -6.20 11.54 0.66
CA SER A 192 -4.88 11.98 1.12
C SER A 192 -4.29 10.99 2.14
N ALA A 193 -4.34 9.70 1.81
CA ALA A 193 -3.92 8.62 2.71
C ALA A 193 -2.52 8.82 3.30
N PRO A 194 -1.47 9.23 2.55
CA PRO A 194 -0.14 9.44 3.13
C PRO A 194 -0.11 10.49 4.23
N GLN A 195 -0.81 11.61 4.03
CA GLN A 195 -0.87 12.71 4.98
C GLN A 195 -1.67 12.32 6.23
N LEU A 196 -2.77 11.57 6.05
CA LEU A 196 -3.55 11.04 7.16
C LEU A 196 -2.74 10.04 7.99
N VAL A 197 -2.05 9.07 7.35
CA VAL A 197 -1.19 8.09 8.03
C VAL A 197 -0.07 8.81 8.81
N HIS A 198 0.56 9.82 8.21
CA HIS A 198 1.58 10.61 8.90
C HIS A 198 1.01 11.29 10.16
N ALA A 199 -0.14 11.95 10.07
CA ALA A 199 -0.79 12.59 11.22
C ALA A 199 -1.21 11.58 12.31
N LEU A 200 -1.80 10.46 11.90
CA LEU A 200 -2.23 9.40 12.81
C LEU A 200 -1.05 8.71 13.51
N ALA A 201 0.08 8.53 12.82
CA ALA A 201 1.29 7.99 13.42
C ALA A 201 1.77 8.89 14.59
N GLN A 202 1.80 10.21 14.37
CA GLN A 202 2.15 11.17 15.42
C GLN A 202 1.16 11.11 16.60
N GLN A 203 -0.15 11.08 16.32
CA GLN A 203 -1.19 10.99 17.35
C GLN A 203 -1.17 9.68 18.14
N THR A 204 -0.76 8.57 17.50
CA THR A 204 -0.68 7.24 18.12
C THR A 204 0.53 7.11 19.05
N GLY A 205 1.51 8.02 18.94
CA GLY A 205 2.72 8.03 19.77
C GLY A 205 3.96 7.49 19.07
N PHE A 206 3.96 7.38 17.74
CA PHE A 206 5.21 7.19 17.00
C PHE A 206 6.10 8.44 17.15
N VAL A 207 7.41 8.23 17.14
CA VAL A 207 8.45 9.27 17.08
C VAL A 207 9.16 9.22 15.74
N ASP A 208 9.94 10.27 15.44
CA ASP A 208 10.69 10.41 14.19
C ASP A 208 9.84 10.24 12.92
N THR A 209 8.56 10.59 12.99
CA THR A 209 7.62 10.46 11.87
C THR A 209 8.00 11.43 10.74
N ARG A 210 8.14 10.89 9.54
CA ARG A 210 8.49 11.65 8.33
C ARG A 210 7.68 11.17 7.14
N LEU A 211 7.31 12.11 6.27
CA LEU A 211 6.65 11.87 4.99
C LEU A 211 7.62 12.20 3.85
N TYR A 212 8.01 11.20 3.08
CA TYR A 212 8.96 11.32 1.98
C TYR A 212 8.24 11.29 0.63
N PRO A 213 8.21 12.40 -0.13
CA PRO A 213 7.59 12.42 -1.45
C PRO A 213 8.52 11.84 -2.52
N HIS A 214 7.98 10.97 -3.37
CA HIS A 214 8.63 10.44 -4.55
C HIS A 214 7.78 10.73 -5.78
N SER A 215 8.42 11.14 -6.88
CA SER A 215 7.73 11.42 -8.13
C SER A 215 8.57 10.98 -9.33
N THR A 216 7.87 10.56 -10.38
CA THR A 216 8.47 10.26 -11.68
C THR A 216 8.80 11.51 -12.49
N ALA A 217 8.34 12.71 -12.09
CA ALA A 217 8.45 13.97 -12.84
C ALA A 217 9.86 14.24 -13.40
N ASN A 218 10.89 14.03 -12.58
CA ASN A 218 12.28 14.34 -12.90
C ASN A 218 13.12 13.08 -13.17
N ARG A 219 12.49 11.98 -13.61
CA ARG A 219 13.15 10.68 -13.76
C ARG A 219 12.83 10.07 -15.13
N PRO A 220 13.50 10.52 -16.22
CA PRO A 220 13.22 10.07 -17.58
C PRO A 220 13.18 8.55 -17.77
N ARG A 221 14.06 7.82 -17.08
CA ARG A 221 14.10 6.34 -17.10
C ARG A 221 12.79 5.68 -16.64
N LEU A 222 12.00 6.37 -15.81
CA LEU A 222 10.75 5.88 -15.25
C LEU A 222 9.52 6.29 -16.06
N HIS A 223 9.64 7.18 -17.06
CA HIS A 223 8.46 7.71 -17.76
C HIS A 223 7.68 6.65 -18.53
N ALA A 224 8.37 5.76 -19.26
CA ALA A 224 7.71 4.68 -20.00
C ALA A 224 7.06 3.64 -19.06
N PRO A 225 7.77 3.11 -18.03
CA PRO A 225 7.16 2.27 -17.00
C PRO A 225 5.99 2.93 -16.28
N ALA A 226 6.10 4.22 -15.93
CA ALA A 226 5.05 4.98 -15.28
C ALA A 226 3.79 5.11 -16.14
N ARG A 227 3.96 5.30 -17.45
CA ARG A 227 2.83 5.32 -18.39
C ARG A 227 2.13 3.98 -18.44
N ALA A 228 2.90 2.89 -18.59
CA ALA A 228 2.36 1.53 -18.63
C ALA A 228 1.59 1.21 -17.34
N TRP A 229 2.19 1.53 -16.19
CA TRP A 229 1.58 1.34 -14.88
C TRP A 229 0.30 2.15 -14.70
N LEU A 230 0.32 3.44 -15.06
CA LEU A 230 -0.85 4.33 -15.00
C LEU A 230 -2.02 3.78 -15.81
N MET A 231 -1.77 3.42 -17.07
CA MET A 231 -2.81 2.85 -17.94
C MET A 231 -3.35 1.54 -17.37
N GLN A 232 -2.50 0.68 -16.83
CA GLN A 232 -2.91 -0.59 -16.24
C GLN A 232 -3.72 -0.40 -14.95
N ALA A 233 -3.31 0.54 -14.09
CA ALA A 233 -4.04 0.89 -12.87
C ALA A 233 -5.43 1.46 -13.20
N CYS A 234 -5.53 2.36 -14.17
CA CYS A 234 -6.81 2.90 -14.61
C CYS A 234 -7.74 1.82 -15.20
N ARG A 235 -7.24 0.94 -16.06
CA ARG A 235 -8.04 -0.19 -16.60
C ARG A 235 -8.57 -1.11 -15.51
N ALA A 236 -7.76 -1.35 -14.47
CA ALA A 236 -8.13 -2.22 -13.38
C ALA A 236 -9.13 -1.55 -12.42
N LEU A 237 -8.94 -0.28 -12.08
CA LEU A 237 -9.72 0.39 -11.03
C LEU A 237 -10.98 1.11 -11.54
N MET A 238 -10.92 1.75 -12.71
CA MET A 238 -12.01 2.61 -13.20
C MET A 238 -13.32 1.88 -13.43
N PRO A 239 -13.36 0.65 -14.01
CA PRO A 239 -14.63 -0.05 -14.19
C PRO A 239 -15.36 -0.29 -12.87
N HIS A 240 -14.63 -0.78 -11.86
CA HIS A 240 -15.18 -1.03 -10.54
C HIS A 240 -15.58 0.25 -9.82
N ALA A 241 -14.78 1.31 -9.97
CA ALA A 241 -15.09 2.65 -9.47
C ALA A 241 -16.41 3.16 -10.04
N MET A 242 -16.63 3.07 -11.37
CA MET A 242 -17.86 3.49 -12.02
C MET A 242 -19.08 2.68 -11.58
N VAL A 243 -18.94 1.37 -11.42
CA VAL A 243 -20.04 0.50 -10.96
C VAL A 243 -20.40 0.83 -9.52
N LYS A 244 -19.42 0.87 -8.61
CA LYS A 244 -19.72 1.11 -7.18
C LYS A 244 -20.11 2.56 -6.89
N SER A 245 -19.70 3.53 -7.71
CA SER A 245 -20.13 4.92 -7.60
C SER A 245 -21.54 5.20 -8.17
N GLY A 246 -22.14 4.20 -8.83
CA GLY A 246 -23.42 4.30 -9.51
C GLY A 246 -23.37 5.04 -10.86
N GLU A 247 -22.18 5.38 -11.39
CA GLU A 247 -22.01 5.95 -12.73
C GLU A 247 -22.34 4.93 -13.83
N ALA A 248 -22.05 3.65 -13.59
CA ALA A 248 -22.35 2.55 -14.49
C ALA A 248 -23.36 1.58 -13.87
N GLY A 249 -24.46 1.33 -14.59
CA GLY A 249 -25.43 0.30 -14.22
C GLY A 249 -25.01 -1.13 -14.58
N ASP A 250 -23.94 -1.30 -15.36
CA ASP A 250 -23.44 -2.59 -15.84
C ASP A 250 -21.91 -2.60 -15.95
N GLU A 251 -21.29 -3.71 -15.56
CA GLU A 251 -19.85 -3.92 -15.56
C GLU A 251 -19.27 -3.90 -16.98
N LYS A 252 -19.97 -4.47 -17.98
CA LYS A 252 -19.47 -4.46 -19.37
C LYS A 252 -19.40 -3.05 -19.92
N TRP A 253 -20.40 -2.23 -19.61
CA TRP A 253 -20.39 -0.82 -19.98
C TRP A 253 -19.22 -0.08 -19.32
N ALA A 254 -18.99 -0.32 -18.02
CA ALA A 254 -17.90 0.30 -17.27
C ALA A 254 -16.53 -0.05 -17.84
N VAL A 255 -16.30 -1.33 -18.16
CA VAL A 255 -15.07 -1.81 -18.82
C VAL A 255 -14.88 -1.15 -20.18
N ALA A 256 -15.93 -1.10 -21.02
CA ALA A 256 -15.85 -0.49 -22.33
C ALA A 256 -15.56 1.03 -22.27
N ARG A 257 -16.12 1.74 -21.28
CA ARG A 257 -15.85 3.16 -21.05
C ARG A 257 -14.42 3.38 -20.55
N ALA A 258 -13.96 2.60 -19.59
CA ALA A 258 -12.60 2.68 -19.09
C ALA A 258 -11.56 2.43 -20.19
N GLU A 259 -11.76 1.42 -21.04
CA GLU A 259 -10.86 1.16 -22.17
C GLU A 259 -10.80 2.33 -23.16
N ARG A 260 -11.95 2.95 -23.49
CA ARG A 260 -11.97 4.15 -24.34
C ARG A 260 -11.19 5.30 -23.72
N LEU A 261 -11.48 5.64 -22.46
CA LEU A 261 -10.81 6.74 -21.75
C LEU A 261 -9.30 6.51 -21.66
N VAL A 262 -8.86 5.29 -21.33
CA VAL A 262 -7.44 4.95 -21.23
C VAL A 262 -6.75 4.98 -22.60
N ALA A 263 -7.41 4.52 -23.68
CA ALA A 263 -6.88 4.59 -25.03
C ALA A 263 -6.71 6.05 -25.48
N GLU A 264 -7.75 6.88 -25.35
CA GLU A 264 -7.72 8.31 -25.66
C GLU A 264 -6.65 9.05 -24.84
N PHE A 265 -6.56 8.75 -23.54
CA PHE A 265 -5.54 9.30 -22.67
C PHE A 265 -4.12 8.92 -23.15
N GLY A 266 -3.91 7.67 -23.55
CA GLY A 266 -2.64 7.18 -24.09
C GLY A 266 -2.19 7.93 -25.34
N GLU A 267 -3.13 8.19 -26.26
CA GLU A 267 -2.87 8.96 -27.49
C GLU A 267 -2.57 10.43 -27.18
N GLN A 268 -3.39 11.08 -26.37
CA GLN A 268 -3.24 12.51 -26.05
C GLN A 268 -2.02 12.80 -25.17
N CYS A 269 -1.59 11.84 -24.36
CA CYS A 269 -0.42 11.99 -23.49
C CYS A 269 0.89 11.54 -24.13
N ALA A 270 0.93 11.31 -25.46
CA ALA A 270 2.13 10.91 -26.18
C ALA A 270 3.35 11.82 -25.84
N GLY A 271 3.14 13.14 -25.78
CA GLY A 271 4.14 14.15 -25.43
C GLY A 271 4.18 14.62 -23.97
N SER A 272 3.43 13.98 -23.06
CA SER A 272 3.32 14.39 -21.66
C SER A 272 4.05 13.41 -20.72
N VAL A 273 4.60 13.94 -19.63
CA VAL A 273 5.26 13.14 -18.60
C VAL A 273 4.20 12.59 -17.63
N PRO A 274 4.04 11.27 -17.50
CA PRO A 274 3.16 10.69 -16.47
C PRO A 274 3.77 10.91 -15.08
N LEU A 275 2.93 11.37 -14.17
CA LEU A 275 3.27 11.62 -12.78
C LEU A 275 2.69 10.51 -11.91
N VAL A 276 3.57 9.64 -11.42
CA VAL A 276 3.30 8.73 -10.32
C VAL A 276 3.92 9.35 -9.08
N ASN A 277 3.05 9.93 -8.25
CA ASN A 277 3.42 10.45 -6.94
C ASN A 277 3.14 9.35 -5.92
N LEU A 278 4.19 8.97 -5.19
CA LEU A 278 4.15 7.95 -4.16
C LEU A 278 4.85 8.52 -2.93
N TYR A 279 4.31 8.24 -1.75
CA TYR A 279 4.82 8.78 -0.51
C TYR A 279 5.19 7.63 0.42
N ALA A 280 6.38 7.70 1.01
CA ALA A 280 6.79 6.81 2.08
C ALA A 280 6.63 7.53 3.42
N VAL A 281 5.73 7.05 4.27
CA VAL A 281 5.69 7.44 5.68
C VAL A 281 6.60 6.50 6.46
N VAL A 282 7.62 7.06 7.10
CA VAL A 282 8.48 6.31 8.02
C VAL A 282 8.27 6.83 9.43
N ALA A 283 8.04 5.93 10.37
CA ALA A 283 7.81 6.27 11.77
C ALA A 283 8.41 5.21 12.68
N ARG A 284 8.82 5.58 13.90
CA ARG A 284 9.45 4.64 14.85
C ARG A 284 8.65 4.57 16.13
N LYS A 285 8.41 3.37 16.64
CA LYS A 285 7.85 3.18 17.99
C LYS A 285 8.90 3.58 19.03
N PRO A 286 8.57 4.36 20.07
CA PRO A 286 9.51 4.69 21.14
C PRO A 286 10.21 3.45 21.72
N GLY A 287 11.48 3.61 22.11
CA GLY A 287 12.21 2.59 22.84
C GLY A 287 11.74 2.53 24.29
N GLY A 288 11.83 1.36 24.92
CA GLY A 288 11.36 1.14 26.29
C GLY A 288 12.15 1.94 27.34
N LYS A 289 11.70 3.18 27.59
CA LYS A 289 11.76 3.94 28.86
C LYS A 289 10.69 5.06 28.94
N GLU A 290 9.95 5.32 27.87
CA GLU A 290 8.80 6.23 27.89
C GLU A 290 7.54 5.42 27.59
N GLU A 291 6.88 4.90 28.64
CA GLU A 291 5.47 4.56 28.51
C GLU A 291 4.68 5.87 28.43
N PRO A 292 3.97 6.15 27.32
CA PRO A 292 2.96 7.19 27.35
C PRO A 292 1.90 6.73 28.33
N GLY A 293 1.64 7.52 29.37
CA GLY A 293 0.66 7.21 30.41
C GLY A 293 -0.64 6.70 29.82
N ALA A 294 -1.21 5.68 30.46
CA ALA A 294 -2.43 4.99 30.04
C ALA A 294 -3.53 5.98 29.61
N TRP A 295 -3.72 6.14 28.31
CA TRP A 295 -4.84 6.89 27.77
C TRP A 295 -6.08 5.99 27.79
N THR A 296 -7.01 6.28 28.71
CA THR A 296 -8.36 5.72 28.68
C THR A 296 -9.20 6.56 27.72
N TRP A 297 -9.37 6.08 26.48
CA TRP A 297 -10.36 6.64 25.55
C TRP A 297 -11.57 5.72 25.53
N GLY A 298 -12.73 6.27 25.92
CA GLY A 298 -13.99 5.53 26.01
C GLY A 298 -14.41 4.94 24.66
N CYS A 299 -14.62 3.63 24.64
CA CYS A 299 -15.29 2.95 23.53
C CYS A 299 -16.74 3.44 23.43
N GLY A 300 -17.02 4.31 22.46
CA GLY A 300 -18.38 4.57 21.98
C GLY A 300 -18.83 3.47 21.03
N CYS A 301 -19.02 2.24 21.53
CA CYS A 301 -19.90 1.26 20.87
C CYS A 301 -21.22 1.28 21.63
N ALA A 302 -22.17 2.08 21.16
CA ALA A 302 -23.56 1.91 21.54
C ALA A 302 -24.07 0.65 20.84
N ILE A 303 -24.24 -0.42 21.63
CA ILE A 303 -25.11 -1.53 21.28
C ILE A 303 -26.54 -0.99 21.42
N MET A 304 -27.24 -0.84 20.29
CA MET A 304 -28.68 -1.10 20.17
C MET A 304 -28.96 -1.65 18.79
#